data_AF-A0A4Q4BS21-F1
#
_entry.id   AF-A0A4Q4BS21-F1
#
_cell.length_a   1.000
_cell.length_b   1.000
_cell.length_c   1.000
_cell.angle_alpha   90.00
_cell.angle_beta   90.00
_cell.angle_gamma   90.00
#
_symmetry.space_group_name_H-M   'P 1'
#
loop_
_entity.id
_entity.type
_entity.pdbx_description
1 polymer ?
#
loop_
_entity_poly.entity_id
_entity_poly.type
_entity_poly.pdbx_seq_one_letter_code
_entity_poly.pdbx_strand_id
1 'polypeptide(L)'
;MSGGGFIATGPNAEAVKQEAERIRARVAWYASTPAYRTVLDQHGLGELGMRLSVMARRNEFQEMSALIPDEVLHLFAAIGPYDVIAERIATRFGGLVDTVVIPFPHDADMGAIRTVVREVQALPARFESFEPAGRRDAERGLPIP
;
A
#
# COMPACT_ATOMS: atom_id res chain seq x y z
N MET A 1 5.92 2.03 -12.05
CA MET A 1 5.86 0.89 -11.10
C MET A 1 4.57 0.97 -10.29
N SER A 2 3.94 -0.18 -9.99
CA SER A 2 2.73 -0.22 -9.14
C SER A 2 3.12 -0.44 -7.68
N GLY A 3 2.53 0.33 -6.78
CA GLY A 3 2.67 0.23 -5.32
C GLY A 3 1.32 0.13 -4.62
N GLY A 4 1.32 0.37 -3.31
CA GLY A 4 0.13 0.25 -2.46
C GLY A 4 0.14 -1.04 -1.64
N GLY A 5 -1.05 -1.49 -1.22
CA GLY A 5 -1.20 -2.67 -0.34
C GLY A 5 -0.90 -2.42 1.13
N PHE A 6 -0.45 -1.22 1.51
CA PHE A 6 -0.29 -0.71 2.88
C PHE A 6 -0.95 0.66 3.00
N ILE A 7 -2.26 0.70 2.74
CA ILE A 7 -3.09 1.91 2.79
C ILE A 7 -4.27 1.59 3.72
N ALA A 8 -4.29 2.19 4.91
CA ALA A 8 -5.42 2.08 5.85
C ALA A 8 -6.30 3.32 5.73
N THR A 9 -7.49 3.16 5.16
CA THR A 9 -8.41 4.27 4.91
C THR A 9 -9.85 3.89 5.13
N GLY A 10 -10.71 4.88 5.36
CA GLY A 10 -12.15 4.68 5.53
C GLY A 10 -12.90 6.00 5.69
N PRO A 11 -14.24 5.93 5.78
CA PRO A 11 -15.09 7.11 5.94
C PRO A 11 -14.97 7.77 7.33
N ASN A 12 -14.41 7.05 8.32
CA ASN A 12 -14.29 7.53 9.69
C ASN A 12 -13.11 6.86 10.41
N ALA A 13 -12.78 7.37 11.60
CA ALA A 13 -11.65 6.89 12.40
C ALA A 13 -11.74 5.40 12.77
N GLU A 14 -12.95 4.87 13.00
CA GLU A 14 -13.13 3.47 13.36
C GLU A 14 -12.79 2.54 12.18
N ALA A 15 -13.27 2.86 10.97
CA ALA A 15 -12.92 2.11 9.76
C ALA A 15 -11.42 2.17 9.47
N VAL A 16 -10.79 3.34 9.64
CA VAL A 16 -9.34 3.51 9.49
C VAL A 16 -8.58 2.63 10.48
N LYS A 17 -9.01 2.62 11.76
CA LYS A 17 -8.40 1.80 12.81
C LYS A 17 -8.48 0.31 12.50
N GLN A 18 -9.64 -0.17 12.06
CA GLN A 18 -9.83 -1.58 11.72
C GLN A 18 -8.89 -2.03 10.58
N GLU A 19 -8.73 -1.20 9.56
CA GLU A 19 -7.81 -1.52 8.46
C GLU A 19 -6.34 -1.36 8.86
N ALA A 20 -6.02 -0.38 9.71
CA ALA A 20 -4.68 -0.22 10.29
C ALA A 20 -4.25 -1.48 11.07
N GLU A 21 -5.14 -2.09 11.86
CA GLU A 21 -4.83 -3.33 12.58
C GLU A 21 -4.61 -4.54 11.65
N ARG A 22 -5.37 -4.63 10.55
CA ARG A 22 -5.11 -5.66 9.52
C ARG A 22 -3.74 -5.48 8.88
N ILE A 23 -3.37 -4.24 8.58
CA ILE A 23 -2.05 -3.92 8.04
C ILE A 23 -0.97 -4.17 9.10
N ARG A 24 -1.21 -3.87 10.38
CA ARG A 24 -0.27 -4.12 11.48
C ARG A 24 0.10 -5.60 11.58
N ALA A 25 -0.88 -6.49 11.51
CA ALA A 25 -0.64 -7.93 11.49
C ALA A 25 0.22 -8.36 10.29
N ARG A 26 -0.03 -7.78 9.11
CA ARG A 26 0.79 -8.04 7.92
C ARG A 26 2.22 -7.51 8.07
N VAL A 27 2.41 -6.31 8.62
CA VAL A 27 3.73 -5.74 8.93
C VAL A 27 4.48 -6.67 9.89
N ALA A 28 3.84 -7.12 10.97
CA ALA A 28 4.44 -8.04 11.93
C ALA A 28 4.90 -9.34 11.27
N TRP A 29 4.07 -9.90 10.39
CA TRP A 29 4.40 -11.11 9.64
C TRP A 29 5.60 -10.91 8.70
N TYR A 30 5.62 -9.85 7.89
CA TYR A 30 6.77 -9.55 7.03
C TYR A 30 8.04 -9.28 7.83
N ALA A 31 7.94 -8.50 8.92
CA ALA A 31 9.06 -8.19 9.79
C ALA A 31 9.62 -9.43 10.53
N SER A 32 8.83 -10.48 10.70
CA SER A 32 9.30 -11.76 11.24
C SER A 32 10.11 -12.60 10.25
N THR A 33 10.06 -12.29 8.95
CA THR A 33 10.69 -13.08 7.90
C THR A 33 12.12 -12.61 7.64
N PRO A 34 13.14 -13.50 7.66
CA PRO A 34 14.55 -13.11 7.54
C PRO A 34 14.90 -12.27 6.30
N ALA A 35 14.18 -12.46 5.19
CA ALA A 35 14.41 -11.71 3.94
C ALA A 35 14.19 -10.19 4.08
N TYR A 36 13.39 -9.74 5.06
CA TYR A 36 13.11 -8.31 5.30
C TYR A 36 14.07 -7.66 6.29
N ARG A 37 15.07 -8.40 6.80
CA ARG A 37 15.98 -7.91 7.83
C ARG A 37 16.67 -6.60 7.45
N THR A 38 17.21 -6.51 6.24
CA THR A 38 17.92 -5.32 5.76
C THR A 38 17.02 -4.08 5.76
N VAL A 39 15.73 -4.23 5.45
CA VAL A 39 14.76 -3.12 5.50
C VAL A 39 14.55 -2.66 6.94
N LEU A 40 14.42 -3.60 7.88
CA LEU A 40 14.26 -3.26 9.30
C LEU A 40 15.50 -2.56 9.87
N ASP A 41 16.69 -3.03 9.51
CA ASP A 41 17.95 -2.44 9.99
C ASP A 41 18.12 -0.97 9.51
N GLN A 42 17.65 -0.63 8.30
CA GLN A 42 17.63 0.76 7.80
C GLN A 42 16.78 1.71 8.66
N HIS A 43 15.80 1.16 9.40
CA HIS A 43 14.95 1.91 10.31
C HIS A 43 15.32 1.68 11.79
N GLY A 44 16.43 1.00 12.10
CA GLY A 44 16.83 0.68 13.47
C GLY A 44 15.96 -0.39 14.15
N LEU A 45 15.15 -1.12 13.38
CA LEU A 45 14.18 -2.12 13.87
C LEU A 45 14.73 -3.55 13.88
N GLY A 46 16.04 -3.71 13.80
CA GLY A 46 16.67 -5.03 13.76
C GLY A 46 16.30 -5.90 14.95
N GLU A 47 16.34 -5.37 16.17
CA GLU A 47 15.97 -6.14 17.36
C GLU A 47 14.50 -6.57 17.35
N LEU A 48 13.60 -5.68 16.94
CA LEU A 48 12.17 -5.98 16.76
C LEU A 48 11.99 -7.17 15.80
N GLY A 49 12.67 -7.15 14.64
CA GLY A 49 12.65 -8.25 13.69
C GLY A 49 13.12 -9.58 14.29
N MET A 50 14.18 -9.59 15.10
CA MET A 50 14.65 -10.83 15.76
C MET A 50 13.59 -11.41 16.69
N ARG A 51 12.98 -10.54 17.50
CA ARG A 51 11.92 -10.93 18.45
C ARG A 51 10.73 -11.52 17.71
N LEU A 52 10.26 -10.84 16.66
CA LEU A 52 9.17 -11.32 15.82
C LEU A 52 9.50 -12.66 15.14
N SER A 53 10.72 -12.86 14.63
CA SER A 53 11.13 -14.15 14.07
C SER A 53 11.08 -15.30 15.09
N VAL A 54 11.43 -15.04 16.36
CA VAL A 54 11.31 -16.05 17.43
C VAL A 54 9.85 -16.39 17.70
N MET A 55 8.98 -15.39 17.80
CA MET A 55 7.54 -15.56 18.03
C MET A 55 6.87 -16.31 16.87
N ALA A 56 7.21 -15.97 15.61
CA ALA A 56 6.69 -16.65 14.43
C ALA A 56 7.01 -18.15 14.44
N ARG A 57 8.21 -18.56 14.87
CA ARG A 57 8.57 -19.99 15.03
C ARG A 57 7.76 -20.71 16.11
N ARG A 58 7.16 -19.96 17.04
CA ARG A 58 6.27 -20.47 18.09
C ARG A 58 4.79 -20.37 17.70
N ASN A 59 4.47 -19.90 16.49
CA ASN A 59 3.12 -19.66 16.01
C ASN A 59 2.33 -18.60 16.81
N GLU A 60 3.04 -17.67 17.47
CA GLU A 60 2.47 -16.58 18.29
C GLU A 60 2.04 -15.38 17.41
N PHE A 61 1.32 -15.64 16.32
CA PHE A 61 1.05 -14.64 15.26
C PHE A 61 0.13 -13.51 15.72
N GLN A 62 -0.79 -13.78 16.64
CA GLN A 62 -1.72 -12.76 17.14
C GLN A 62 -0.96 -11.75 18.03
N GLU A 63 -0.11 -12.26 18.90
CA GLU A 63 0.70 -11.50 19.86
C GLU A 63 1.79 -10.66 19.17
N MET A 64 2.31 -11.15 18.03
CA MET A 64 3.30 -10.42 17.23
C MET A 64 2.83 -9.01 16.84
N SER A 65 1.56 -8.85 16.50
CA SER A 65 1.00 -7.56 16.06
C SER A 65 1.09 -6.50 17.15
N ALA A 66 0.97 -6.90 18.43
CA ALA A 66 1.06 -6.01 19.57
C ALA A 66 2.47 -5.43 19.79
N LEU A 67 3.50 -6.01 19.16
CA LEU A 67 4.86 -5.48 19.19
C LEU A 67 5.14 -4.44 18.10
N ILE A 68 4.17 -4.17 17.23
CA ILE A 68 4.29 -3.11 16.21
C ILE A 68 3.64 -1.85 16.77
N PRO A 69 4.39 -0.86 17.26
CA PRO A 69 3.82 0.41 17.68
C PRO A 69 3.39 1.25 16.48
N ASP A 70 2.60 2.28 16.72
CA ASP A 70 2.05 3.14 15.66
C ASP A 70 3.14 3.83 14.85
N GLU A 71 4.24 4.28 15.49
CA GLU A 71 5.34 4.88 14.75
C GLU A 71 5.97 3.92 13.74
N VAL A 72 6.06 2.63 14.06
CA VAL A 72 6.58 1.60 13.14
C VAL A 72 5.57 1.32 12.03
N LEU A 73 4.28 1.28 12.35
CA LEU A 73 3.23 1.10 11.35
C LEU A 73 3.26 2.24 10.31
N HIS A 74 3.44 3.48 10.76
CA HIS A 74 3.52 4.67 9.92
C HIS A 74 4.75 4.73 9.01
N LEU A 75 5.84 4.01 9.32
CA LEU A 75 6.97 3.87 8.39
C LEU A 75 6.56 3.13 7.11
N PHE A 76 5.61 2.19 7.22
CA PHE A 76 5.27 1.29 6.12
C PHE A 76 3.93 1.58 5.46
N ALA A 77 3.02 2.27 6.15
CA ALA A 77 1.65 2.48 5.67
C ALA A 77 1.25 3.95 5.57
N ALA A 78 0.45 4.26 4.55
CA ALA A 78 -0.34 5.49 4.51
C ALA A 78 -1.65 5.27 5.28
N ILE A 79 -1.94 6.12 6.27
CA ILE A 79 -3.06 5.92 7.19
C ILE A 79 -3.82 7.22 7.36
N GLY A 80 -5.14 7.17 7.13
CA GLY A 80 -6.02 8.30 7.39
C GLY A 80 -7.40 8.14 6.76
N PRO A 81 -8.40 8.92 7.21
CA PRO A 81 -9.71 8.96 6.56
C PRO A 81 -9.63 9.48 5.12
N TYR A 82 -10.72 9.30 4.37
CA TYR A 82 -10.80 9.64 2.95
C TYR A 82 -10.42 11.09 2.62
N ASP A 83 -10.71 12.04 3.49
CA ASP A 83 -10.42 13.47 3.32
C ASP A 83 -8.93 13.84 3.46
N VAL A 84 -8.10 12.94 3.99
CA VAL A 84 -6.64 13.17 4.14
C VAL A 84 -5.79 12.09 3.47
N ILE A 85 -6.39 11.00 2.99
CA ILE A 85 -5.62 9.84 2.52
C ILE A 85 -4.74 10.17 1.30
N ALA A 86 -5.16 11.10 0.44
CA ALA A 86 -4.36 11.52 -0.71
C ALA A 86 -3.02 12.14 -0.27
N GLU A 87 -3.01 13.00 0.75
CA GLU A 87 -1.79 13.58 1.33
C GLU A 87 -0.88 12.50 1.93
N ARG A 88 -1.46 11.53 2.63
CA ARG A 88 -0.72 10.41 3.23
C ARG A 88 -0.10 9.50 2.17
N ILE A 89 -0.82 9.25 1.08
CA ILE A 89 -0.30 8.52 -0.09
C ILE A 89 0.86 9.30 -0.73
N ALA A 90 0.71 10.61 -0.93
CA ALA A 90 1.75 11.46 -1.48
C ALA A 90 3.03 11.41 -0.64
N THR A 91 2.88 11.52 0.69
CA THR A 91 4.01 11.44 1.64
C THR A 91 4.71 10.09 1.57
N ARG A 92 3.94 8.99 1.48
CA ARG A 92 4.50 7.64 1.59
C ARG A 92 5.03 7.07 0.27
N PHE A 93 4.40 7.42 -0.84
CA PHE A 93 4.62 6.78 -2.14
C PHE A 93 4.99 7.76 -3.26
N GLY A 94 4.90 9.08 -3.01
CA GLY A 94 5.16 10.11 -4.01
C GLY A 94 6.55 10.00 -4.63
N GLY A 95 6.61 10.11 -5.96
CA GLY A 95 7.86 10.01 -6.72
C GLY A 95 8.49 8.61 -6.80
N LEU A 96 7.95 7.63 -6.08
CA LEU A 96 8.44 6.24 -6.07
C LEU A 96 7.60 5.32 -6.96
N VAL A 97 6.29 5.57 -7.04
CA VAL A 97 5.34 4.74 -7.80
C VAL A 97 4.45 5.60 -8.67
N ASP A 98 3.91 4.98 -9.72
CA ASP A 98 3.03 5.63 -10.71
C ASP A 98 1.58 5.14 -10.59
N THR A 99 1.35 4.11 -9.78
CA THR A 99 0.04 3.51 -9.57
C THR A 99 -0.05 3.02 -8.13
N VAL A 100 -1.20 3.22 -7.49
CA VAL A 100 -1.49 2.69 -6.17
C VAL A 100 -2.81 1.93 -6.19
N VAL A 101 -2.86 0.84 -5.43
CA VAL A 101 -4.11 0.10 -5.18
C VAL A 101 -4.63 0.48 -3.80
N ILE A 102 -5.85 1.03 -3.76
CA ILE A 102 -6.56 1.41 -2.54
C ILE A 102 -7.67 0.38 -2.29
N PRO A 103 -7.64 -0.37 -1.17
CA PRO A 103 -8.66 -1.37 -0.86
C PRO A 103 -9.91 -0.70 -0.27
N PHE A 104 -10.81 -0.22 -1.13
CA PHE A 104 -12.12 0.26 -0.68
C PHE A 104 -13.03 -0.93 -0.31
N PRO A 105 -13.83 -0.83 0.77
CA PRO A 105 -14.91 -1.79 1.05
C PRO A 105 -15.89 -1.89 -0.12
N HIS A 106 -16.48 -3.08 -0.32
CA HIS A 106 -17.45 -3.31 -1.41
C HIS A 106 -18.70 -2.44 -1.33
N ASP A 107 -19.08 -2.02 -0.12
CA ASP A 107 -20.24 -1.21 0.20
C ASP A 107 -19.89 0.28 0.43
N ALA A 108 -18.65 0.69 0.13
CA ALA A 108 -18.24 2.07 0.29
C ALA A 108 -18.98 3.02 -0.67
N ASP A 109 -19.24 4.23 -0.21
CA ASP A 109 -19.92 5.26 -1.00
C ASP A 109 -19.12 5.61 -2.27
N MET A 110 -19.75 5.46 -3.43
CA MET A 110 -19.12 5.72 -4.73
C MET A 110 -18.77 7.19 -4.94
N GLY A 111 -19.49 8.11 -4.29
CA GLY A 111 -19.15 9.53 -4.28
C GLY A 111 -17.82 9.79 -3.58
N ALA A 112 -17.68 9.28 -2.37
CA ALA A 112 -16.45 9.34 -1.58
C ALA A 112 -15.27 8.66 -2.30
N ILE A 113 -15.47 7.46 -2.87
CA ILE A 113 -14.44 6.77 -3.66
C ILE A 113 -13.97 7.66 -4.81
N ARG A 114 -14.90 8.26 -5.57
CA ARG A 114 -14.57 9.13 -6.70
C ARG A 114 -13.78 10.35 -6.27
N THR A 115 -14.11 10.94 -5.11
CA THR A 115 -13.36 12.07 -4.55
C THR A 115 -11.92 11.66 -4.23
N VAL A 116 -11.72 10.56 -3.49
CA VAL A 116 -10.37 10.06 -3.17
C VAL A 116 -9.57 9.76 -4.43
N VAL A 117 -10.16 9.07 -5.40
CA VAL A 117 -9.49 8.75 -6.67
C VAL A 117 -9.07 10.02 -7.40
N ARG A 118 -9.94 11.03 -7.46
CA ARG A 118 -9.62 12.32 -8.10
C ARG A 118 -8.48 13.04 -7.40
N GLU A 119 -8.47 13.06 -6.07
CA GLU A 119 -7.40 13.70 -5.29
C GLU A 119 -6.06 12.99 -5.48
N VAL A 120 -6.06 11.64 -5.49
CA VAL A 120 -4.85 10.85 -5.76
C VAL A 120 -4.36 11.05 -7.19
N GLN A 121 -5.25 11.13 -8.18
CA GLN A 121 -4.89 11.42 -9.58
C GLN A 121 -4.34 12.84 -9.78
N ALA A 122 -4.65 13.77 -8.88
CA ALA A 122 -4.11 15.13 -8.93
C ALA A 122 -2.69 15.24 -8.33
N LEU A 123 -2.20 14.18 -7.67
CA LEU A 123 -0.84 14.14 -7.16
C LEU A 123 0.17 14.13 -8.31
N PRO A 124 1.35 14.76 -8.16
CA PRO A 124 2.40 14.69 -9.16
C PRO A 124 2.83 13.23 -9.41
N ALA A 125 2.73 12.79 -10.67
CA ALA A 125 3.19 11.47 -11.12
C ALA A 125 4.21 11.65 -12.25
N ARG A 126 5.23 10.78 -12.28
CA ARG A 126 6.21 10.75 -13.40
C ARG A 126 5.60 10.16 -14.67
N PHE A 127 4.63 9.27 -14.51
CA PHE A 127 3.90 8.67 -15.60
C PHE A 127 2.76 9.59 -16.07
N GLU A 128 2.81 10.00 -17.33
CA GLU A 128 1.83 10.94 -17.91
C GLU A 128 0.76 10.23 -18.74
N SER A 129 1.13 9.24 -19.55
CA SER A 129 0.19 8.45 -20.34
C SER A 129 0.88 7.22 -20.93
N PHE A 130 0.08 6.22 -21.34
CA PHE A 130 0.54 5.26 -22.34
C PHE A 130 0.33 5.89 -23.70
N GLU A 131 1.32 5.83 -24.60
CA GLU A 131 1.02 6.02 -26.01
C GLU A 131 -0.03 4.97 -26.40
N PRO A 132 -1.22 5.37 -26.90
CA PRO A 132 -2.16 4.40 -27.41
C PRO A 132 -1.46 3.67 -28.54
N ALA A 133 -1.34 2.35 -28.44
CA ALA A 133 -0.77 1.52 -29.50
C ALA A 133 -1.42 1.95 -30.82
N GLY A 134 -0.62 2.53 -31.71
CA GLY A 134 -1.10 3.04 -32.98
C GLY A 134 -1.99 2.00 -33.62
N ARG A 135 -3.16 2.43 -34.14
CA ARG A 135 -3.93 1.62 -35.08
C ARG A 135 -2.93 1.13 -36.12
N ARG A 136 -2.48 -0.12 -36.02
CA ARG A 136 -1.69 -0.75 -37.07
C ARG A 136 -2.66 -0.91 -38.24
N ASP A 137 -2.55 0.02 -39.16
CA ASP A 137 -2.90 -0.06 -40.58
C ASP A 137 -3.79 -1.25 -40.92
N ALA A 138 -5.10 -1.01 -40.90
CA ALA A 138 -5.95 -1.58 -41.92
C ALA A 138 -5.39 -1.10 -43.26
N GLU A 139 -4.55 -1.91 -43.90
CA GLU A 139 -4.02 -1.83 -45.28
C GLU A 139 -2.58 -2.39 -45.37
N ARG A 140 -2.40 -3.68 -45.09
CA ARG A 140 -1.40 -4.48 -45.81
C ARG A 140 -2.01 -5.84 -46.11
N GLY A 141 -2.62 -5.93 -47.28
CA GLY A 141 -2.86 -7.22 -47.90
C GLY A 141 -1.53 -7.91 -48.13
N LEU A 142 -1.40 -9.14 -47.63
CA LEU A 142 -0.41 -10.12 -48.05
C LEU A 142 -1.11 -11.48 -48.05
N PRO A 143 -0.81 -12.34 -49.05
CA PRO A 143 -1.63 -13.47 -49.41
C PRO A 143 -1.44 -14.63 -48.42
N ILE A 144 -2.49 -15.45 -48.34
CA ILE A 144 -2.54 -16.69 -47.56
C ILE A 144 -1.70 -17.76 -48.27
N PRO A 145 -0.77 -18.45 -47.60
CA PRO A 145 -0.33 -19.79 -47.99
C PRO A 145 -1.28 -20.89 -47.46
#